data_AF-A0A356W915-F1
#
_entry.id   AF-A0A356W915-F1
#
_cell.length_a   1.000
_cell.length_b   1.000
_cell.length_c   1.000
_cell.angle_alpha   90.00
_cell.angle_beta   90.00
_cell.angle_gamma   90.00
#
_symmetry.space_group_name_H-M   'P 1'
#
loop_
_entity.id
_entity.type
_entity.pdbx_description
1 polymer ?
#
loop_
_entity_poly.entity_id
_entity_poly.type
_entity_poly.pdbx_seq_one_letter_code
_entity_poly.pdbx_strand_id
1 'polypeptide(L)'
;EADALDQLHLRVERQTIRKMPETGAVLFTIRVVNDPLRAALATPGHIDAFADAWGRVDPDMYRYKGWQLYDRLIGAALDAARNPVSS
;
A
#
# COMPACT_ATOMS: atom_id res chain seq x y z
N GLU A 1 -9.82 -7.05 -13.94
CA GLU A 1 -8.96 -7.90 -13.09
C GLU A 1 -7.62 -8.15 -13.70
N ALA A 2 -7.55 -8.55 -14.99
CA ALA A 2 -6.31 -8.80 -15.70
C ALA A 2 -5.25 -7.68 -15.51
N ASP A 3 -5.69 -6.42 -15.43
CA ASP A 3 -4.80 -5.26 -15.27
C ASP A 3 -4.78 -4.68 -13.84
N ALA A 4 -5.24 -5.41 -12.83
CA ALA A 4 -5.34 -4.90 -11.46
C ALA A 4 -3.98 -4.42 -10.92
N LEU A 5 -2.91 -5.12 -11.27
CA LEU A 5 -1.53 -4.74 -10.91
C LEU A 5 -1.12 -3.37 -11.47
N ASP A 6 -1.65 -2.99 -12.63
CA ASP A 6 -1.35 -1.73 -13.33
C ASP A 6 -2.28 -0.58 -12.93
N GLN A 7 -3.48 -0.89 -12.44
CA GLN A 7 -4.48 0.12 -12.07
C GLN A 7 -4.36 0.55 -10.60
N LEU A 8 -3.92 -0.35 -9.73
CA LEU A 8 -3.81 -0.07 -8.30
C LEU A 8 -2.56 0.74 -7.96
N HIS A 9 -2.67 1.52 -6.90
CA HIS A 9 -1.58 2.31 -6.34
C HIS A 9 -1.46 2.04 -4.84
N LEU A 10 -0.23 1.92 -4.35
CA LEU A 10 0.07 1.89 -2.93
C LEU A 10 0.27 3.32 -2.43
N ARG A 11 -0.64 3.77 -1.56
CA ARG A 11 -0.56 5.08 -0.91
C ARG A 11 0.15 4.98 0.43
N VAL A 12 1.26 5.70 0.57
CA VAL A 12 2.03 5.81 1.82
C VAL A 12 2.06 7.27 2.28
N GLU A 13 1.84 7.47 3.57
CA GLU A 13 2.01 8.78 4.22
C GLU A 13 3.34 8.80 4.97
N ARG A 14 4.26 9.67 4.55
CA ARG A 14 5.47 9.99 5.32
C ARG A 14 5.16 11.14 6.26
N GLN A 15 4.95 10.81 7.52
CA GLN A 15 4.50 11.75 8.53
C GLN A 15 5.68 12.23 9.37
N THR A 16 5.70 13.52 9.71
CA THR A 16 6.67 14.06 10.69
C THR A 16 5.98 14.95 11.71
N ILE A 17 6.48 14.89 12.96
CA ILE A 17 5.99 15.69 14.08
C ILE A 17 7.17 16.55 14.56
N ARG A 18 6.98 17.87 14.66
CA ARG A 18 7.98 18.80 15.17
C ARG A 18 7.35 19.86 16.06
N LYS A 19 7.95 20.11 17.23
CA LYS A 19 7.61 21.27 18.07
C LYS A 19 8.30 22.53 17.52
N MET A 20 7.55 23.61 17.35
CA MET A 20 8.07 24.89 16.89
C MET A 20 8.79 25.59 18.05
N PRO A 21 10.05 26.04 17.85
CA PRO A 21 10.88 26.52 18.94
C PRO A 21 10.37 27.83 19.56
N GLU A 22 9.78 28.71 18.76
CA GLU A 22 9.34 30.04 19.23
C GLU A 22 7.92 30.00 19.83
N THR A 23 6.98 29.31 19.16
CA THR A 23 5.56 29.33 19.55
C THR A 23 5.17 28.16 20.44
N GLY A 24 6.01 27.12 20.53
CA GLY A 24 5.68 25.88 21.21
C GLY A 24 4.62 25.01 20.52
N ALA A 25 4.07 25.45 19.38
CA ALA A 25 3.08 24.69 18.61
C ALA A 25 3.64 23.37 18.08
N VAL A 26 2.77 22.40 17.82
CA VAL A 26 3.14 21.12 17.19
C VAL A 26 2.78 21.15 15.71
N LEU A 27 3.79 21.13 14.86
CA LEU A 27 3.63 20.96 13.43
C LEU A 27 3.61 19.46 13.10
N PHE A 28 2.48 19.00 12.55
CA PHE A 28 2.33 17.69 11.97
C PHE A 28 2.26 17.83 10.44
N THR A 29 3.16 17.17 9.74
CA THR A 29 3.17 17.19 8.27
C THR A 29 2.92 15.80 7.72
N ILE A 30 2.21 15.75 6.58
CA ILE A 30 1.88 14.52 5.88
C ILE A 30 2.36 14.68 4.44
N ARG A 31 3.39 13.94 4.04
CA ARG A 31 3.75 13.80 2.62
C ARG A 31 3.10 12.54 2.08
N VAL A 32 2.12 12.71 1.19
CA VAL A 32 1.46 11.62 0.48
C VAL A 32 2.34 11.18 -0.69
N VAL A 33 2.60 9.88 -0.78
CA VAL A 33 3.26 9.21 -1.91
C VAL A 33 2.32 8.15 -2.45
N ASN A 34 2.06 8.18 -3.76
CA ASN A 34 1.25 7.16 -4.45
C ASN A 34 2.14 6.49 -5.49
N ASP A 35 2.58 5.26 -5.19
CA ASP A 35 3.38 4.48 -6.13
C ASP A 35 2.48 3.48 -6.85
N PRO A 36 2.67 3.23 -8.17
CA PRO A 36 1.99 2.14 -8.84
C PRO A 36 2.22 0.82 -8.10
N LEU A 37 1.17 0.00 -7.94
CA LEU A 37 1.29 -1.26 -7.19
C LEU A 37 2.33 -2.19 -7.83
N ARG A 38 2.44 -2.18 -9.16
CA ARG A 38 3.52 -2.86 -9.90
C ARG A 38 4.93 -2.50 -9.38
N ALA A 39 5.19 -1.23 -9.12
CA ALA A 39 6.48 -0.78 -8.62
C ALA A 39 6.71 -1.21 -7.17
N ALA A 40 5.65 -1.18 -6.34
CA ALA A 40 5.71 -1.69 -4.98
C ALA A 40 5.99 -3.20 -4.92
N LEU A 41 5.45 -3.97 -5.88
CA LEU A 41 5.59 -5.43 -5.99
C LEU A 41 6.73 -5.87 -6.92
N ALA A 42 7.76 -5.04 -7.11
CA ALA A 42 8.82 -5.27 -8.10
C ALA A 42 9.76 -6.47 -7.82
N THR A 43 9.75 -7.01 -6.60
CA THR A 43 10.63 -8.13 -6.23
C THR A 43 9.84 -9.22 -5.52
N PRO A 44 10.28 -10.50 -5.58
CA PRO A 44 9.65 -11.58 -4.84
C PRO A 44 9.51 -11.28 -3.33
N GLY A 45 10.55 -10.70 -2.73
CA GLY A 45 10.52 -10.31 -1.32
C GLY A 45 9.47 -9.24 -1.01
N HIS A 46 9.26 -8.27 -1.90
CA HIS A 46 8.19 -7.28 -1.73
C HIS A 46 6.80 -7.89 -1.93
N ILE A 47 6.64 -8.82 -2.87
CA ILE A 47 5.39 -9.53 -3.10
C ILE A 47 4.98 -10.29 -1.83
N ASP A 48 5.90 -11.06 -1.26
CA ASP A 48 5.62 -11.86 -0.08
C ASP A 48 5.37 -10.99 1.15
N ALA A 49 6.18 -9.94 1.36
CA ALA A 49 5.96 -8.99 2.44
C ALA A 49 4.60 -8.28 2.34
N PHE A 50 4.19 -7.91 1.12
CA PHE A 50 2.88 -7.29 0.89
C PHE A 50 1.73 -8.28 1.16
N ALA A 51 1.83 -9.51 0.65
CA ALA A 51 0.82 -10.54 0.86
C ALA A 51 0.64 -10.87 2.34
N ASP A 52 1.75 -11.01 3.08
CA ASP A 52 1.75 -11.22 4.52
C ASP A 52 1.10 -10.05 5.27
N ALA A 53 1.44 -8.81 4.89
CA ALA A 53 0.86 -7.62 5.51
C ALA A 53 -0.64 -7.49 5.24
N TRP A 54 -1.09 -7.78 4.01
CA TRP A 54 -2.50 -7.79 3.65
C TRP A 54 -3.28 -8.83 4.46
N GLY A 55 -2.73 -10.04 4.62
CA GLY A 55 -3.39 -11.13 5.35
C GLY A 55 -3.39 -11.00 6.88
N ARG A 56 -2.54 -10.14 7.45
CA ARG A 56 -2.38 -9.97 8.91
C ARG A 56 -2.84 -8.62 9.43
N VAL A 57 -3.44 -7.78 8.58
CA VAL A 57 -4.00 -6.51 9.03
C VAL A 57 -5.07 -6.73 10.08
N ASP A 58 -5.06 -5.89 11.11
CA ASP A 58 -6.07 -5.90 12.14
C ASP A 58 -7.49 -5.78 11.53
N PRO A 59 -8.47 -6.60 11.95
CA PRO A 59 -9.81 -6.61 11.35
C PRO A 59 -10.58 -5.29 11.43
N ASP A 60 -10.35 -4.49 12.48
CA ASP A 60 -10.99 -3.18 12.61
C ASP A 60 -10.37 -2.19 11.64
N MET A 61 -9.05 -2.21 11.51
CA MET A 61 -8.33 -1.42 10.51
C MET A 61 -8.71 -1.81 9.09
N TYR A 62 -8.89 -3.11 8.84
CA TYR A 62 -9.31 -3.65 7.56
C TYR A 62 -10.64 -3.05 7.10
N ARG A 63 -11.63 -3.08 8.02
CA ARG A 63 -12.97 -2.54 7.79
C ARG A 63 -12.97 -1.02 7.70
N TYR A 64 -12.24 -0.35 8.59
CA TYR A 64 -12.12 1.11 8.63
C TYR A 64 -11.53 1.66 7.32
N LYS A 65 -10.50 0.99 6.77
CA LYS A 65 -9.89 1.37 5.50
C LYS A 65 -10.67 0.91 4.26
N GLY A 66 -11.77 0.17 4.44
CA GLY A 66 -12.57 -0.35 3.33
C GLY A 66 -11.84 -1.37 2.46
N TRP A 67 -10.81 -2.02 2.99
CA TRP A 67 -9.94 -2.90 2.19
C TRP A 67 -10.63 -4.16 1.69
N GLN A 68 -11.72 -4.60 2.33
CA GLN A 68 -12.59 -5.69 1.86
C GLN A 68 -13.11 -5.48 0.43
N LEU A 69 -13.23 -4.24 -0.02
CA LEU A 69 -13.67 -3.92 -1.38
C LEU A 69 -12.60 -4.26 -2.43
N TYR A 70 -11.35 -4.44 -2.01
CA TYR A 70 -10.19 -4.65 -2.86
C TYR A 70 -9.65 -6.07 -2.84
N ASP A 71 -10.15 -6.98 -1.98
CA ASP A 71 -9.65 -8.36 -1.85
C ASP A 71 -9.45 -9.05 -3.19
N ARG A 72 -10.49 -9.00 -4.02
CA ARG A 72 -10.47 -9.60 -5.35
C ARG A 72 -9.41 -9.00 -6.26
N LEU A 73 -9.24 -7.68 -6.21
CA LEU A 73 -8.25 -6.97 -7.05
C LEU A 73 -6.83 -7.18 -6.54
N ILE A 74 -6.63 -7.26 -5.23
CA ILE A 74 -5.32 -7.55 -4.61
C ILE A 74 -4.91 -8.99 -4.88
N GLY A 75 -5.83 -9.96 -4.80
CA GLY A 75 -5.58 -11.34 -5.22
C GLY A 75 -5.10 -11.40 -6.67
N ALA A 76 -5.86 -10.79 -7.60
CA ALA A 76 -5.48 -10.73 -9.01
C ALA A 76 -4.11 -10.03 -9.23
N ALA A 77 -3.81 -8.97 -8.49
CA ALA A 77 -2.53 -8.26 -8.59
C ALA A 77 -1.35 -9.09 -8.06
N LEU A 78 -1.52 -9.81 -6.95
CA LEU A 78 -0.50 -10.71 -6.40
C LEU A 78 -0.24 -11.90 -7.33
N ASP A 79 -1.28 -12.47 -7.93
CA ASP A 79 -1.16 -13.55 -8.90
C ASP A 79 -0.42 -13.10 -10.16
N ALA A 80 -0.77 -11.92 -10.69
CA ALA A 80 -0.09 -11.32 -11.84
C ALA A 80 1.37 -10.95 -11.53
N ALA A 81 1.68 -10.52 -10.30
CA ALA A 81 3.04 -10.18 -9.89
C ALA A 81 3.93 -11.43 -9.74
N ARG A 82 3.37 -12.55 -9.27
CA ARG A 82 4.08 -13.84 -9.14
C ARG A 82 4.30 -14.55 -10.48
N ASN A 83 3.34 -14.42 -11.38
CA ASN A 83 3.34 -15.09 -12.68
C ASN A 83 3.32 -14.05 -13.81
N PRO A 84 4.41 -13.30 -14.02
CA PRO A 84 4.47 -12.34 -15.10
C PRO A 84 4.34 -13.08 -16.44
N VAL A 85 3.39 -12.67 -17.27
CA VAL A 85 3.29 -13.19 -18.63
C VAL A 85 4.50 -12.69 -19.41
N SER A 86 5.48 -13.55 -19.65
CA SER A 86 6.56 -13.27 -20.60
C SER A 86 5.94 -13.12 -21.99
N SER A 87 5.98 -11.90 -22.53
CA SER A 87 5.84 -11.68 -23.97
C SER A 87 7.16 -11.99 -24.68
#